data_AF-A0A349BBE8-F1
#
_entry.id   AF-A0A349BBE8-F1
#
_cell.length_a   1.000
_cell.length_b   1.000
_cell.length_c   1.000
_cell.angle_alpha   90.00
_cell.angle_beta   90.00
_cell.angle_gamma   90.00
#
_symmetry.space_group_name_H-M   'P 1'
#
loop_
_entity.id
_entity.type
_entity.pdbx_description
1 polymer ?
#
loop_
_entity_poly.entity_id
_entity_poly.type
_entity_poly.pdbx_seq_one_letter_code
_entity_poly.pdbx_strand_id
1 'polypeptide(L)'
;MTSPSPTPQGLQYPTRTKVIIAVVLTVAIAAIVLAYLTTAEGDSGDVSVSGTDGLQDTGSRDPSGVEALIPPEGSEILGQEAIGIDLVPGWTGELTLLPGNGSATTLTDDDVEVDGLNRIIFQPGPDKSIERLSGDYCLVATIWDQVEGREQTQRVENWCFSAT
;
A
#
# COMPACT_ATOMS: atom_id res chain seq x y z
N MET A 1 -7.10 29.86 56.04
CA MET A 1 -6.22 30.01 54.87
C MET A 1 -6.99 29.53 53.65
N THR A 2 -7.43 30.42 52.77
CA THR A 2 -7.91 30.07 51.43
C THR A 2 -7.48 31.22 50.51
N SER A 3 -6.63 30.90 49.54
CA SER A 3 -6.00 31.84 48.60
C SER A 3 -6.97 32.20 47.46
N PRO A 4 -6.88 33.40 46.85
CA PRO A 4 -7.76 33.80 45.76
C PRO A 4 -7.31 33.21 44.41
N SER A 5 -8.28 32.87 43.54
CA SER A 5 -8.03 32.48 42.15
C SER A 5 -7.91 33.73 41.25
N PRO A 6 -6.94 33.80 40.31
CA PRO A 6 -6.85 34.89 39.36
C PRO A 6 -7.85 34.71 38.20
N THR A 7 -8.57 35.78 37.87
CA THR A 7 -9.44 35.87 36.70
C THR A 7 -8.61 36.04 35.42
N PRO A 8 -8.89 35.33 34.32
CA PRO A 8 -8.15 35.49 33.06
C PRO A 8 -8.49 36.83 32.40
N GLN A 9 -7.46 37.62 32.09
CA GLN A 9 -7.61 38.85 31.30
C GLN A 9 -7.71 38.48 29.82
N GLY A 10 -8.87 38.72 29.21
CA GLY A 10 -9.04 38.58 27.76
C GLY A 10 -8.18 39.61 27.02
N LEU A 11 -7.44 39.18 26.00
CA LEU A 11 -6.69 40.07 25.11
C LEU A 11 -7.64 41.11 24.50
N GLN A 12 -7.55 42.37 24.94
CA GLN A 12 -8.29 43.47 24.31
C GLN A 12 -7.47 44.02 23.14
N TYR A 13 -7.92 43.70 21.94
CA TYR A 13 -7.29 44.16 20.71
C TYR A 13 -8.10 45.30 20.08
N PRO A 14 -7.45 46.41 19.64
CA PRO A 14 -8.17 47.53 19.04
C PRO A 14 -8.92 47.11 17.76
N THR A 15 -10.11 47.67 17.56
CA THR A 15 -11.08 47.28 16.51
C THR A 15 -10.47 47.30 15.10
N ARG A 16 -9.60 48.27 14.82
CA ARG A 16 -8.88 48.37 13.54
C ARG A 16 -8.07 47.14 13.24
N THR A 17 -7.44 46.62 14.28
CA THR A 17 -6.52 45.52 14.14
C THR A 17 -7.31 44.21 14.07
N LYS A 18 -8.47 44.10 14.75
CA LYS A 18 -9.42 42.97 14.57
C LYS A 18 -9.91 42.86 13.13
N VAL A 19 -10.19 44.00 12.49
CA VAL A 19 -10.58 44.05 11.07
C VAL A 19 -9.41 43.60 10.18
N ILE A 20 -8.19 44.04 10.45
CA ILE A 20 -7.00 43.60 9.71
C ILE A 20 -6.81 42.07 9.83
N ILE A 21 -6.91 41.50 11.04
CA ILE A 21 -6.82 40.06 11.23
C ILE A 21 -7.92 39.33 10.44
N ALA A 22 -9.17 39.78 10.53
CA ALA A 22 -10.27 39.14 9.81
C ALA A 22 -10.05 39.15 8.29
N VAL A 23 -9.62 40.27 7.73
CA VAL A 23 -9.32 40.39 6.29
C VAL A 23 -8.15 39.46 5.91
N VAL A 24 -7.05 39.48 6.67
CA VAL A 24 -5.89 38.62 6.42
C VAL A 24 -6.27 37.14 6.47
N LEU A 25 -7.08 36.73 7.46
CA LEU A 25 -7.56 35.35 7.56
C LEU A 25 -8.42 34.95 6.36
N THR A 26 -9.35 35.81 5.93
CA THR A 26 -10.19 35.51 4.76
C THR A 26 -9.37 35.39 3.47
N VAL A 27 -8.36 36.25 3.27
CA VAL A 27 -7.48 36.18 2.11
C VAL A 27 -6.61 34.92 2.15
N ALA A 28 -6.09 34.55 3.32
CA ALA A 28 -5.30 33.32 3.46
C ALA A 28 -6.13 32.06 3.17
N ILE A 29 -7.36 31.98 3.69
CA ILE A 29 -8.27 30.86 3.42
C ILE A 29 -8.61 30.79 1.94
N ALA A 30 -8.94 31.93 1.30
CA ALA A 30 -9.24 31.97 -0.12
C ALA A 30 -8.06 31.53 -1.00
N ALA A 31 -6.83 31.93 -0.65
CA ALA A 31 -5.62 31.52 -1.36
C ALA A 31 -5.36 30.01 -1.24
N ILE A 32 -5.60 29.42 -0.06
CA ILE A 32 -5.45 27.98 0.18
C ILE A 32 -6.49 27.18 -0.62
N VAL A 33 -7.75 27.61 -0.60
CA VAL A 33 -8.83 26.94 -1.37
C VAL A 33 -8.55 27.04 -2.87
N LEU A 34 -8.08 28.20 -3.35
CA LEU A 34 -7.72 28.38 -4.76
C LEU A 34 -6.55 27.48 -5.16
N ALA A 35 -5.51 27.37 -4.31
CA ALA A 35 -4.38 26.49 -4.55
C ALA A 35 -4.82 25.01 -4.65
N TYR A 36 -5.70 24.54 -3.76
CA TYR A 36 -6.22 23.18 -3.78
C TYR A 36 -6.99 22.85 -5.07
N LEU A 37 -7.80 23.80 -5.56
CA LEU A 37 -8.52 23.62 -6.83
C LEU A 37 -7.58 23.58 -8.03
N THR A 38 -6.46 24.31 -7.98
CA THR A 38 -5.47 24.33 -9.08
C THR A 38 -4.51 23.13 -9.08
N THR A 39 -4.36 22.41 -7.97
CA THR A 39 -3.49 21.22 -7.87
C THR A 39 -4.20 19.91 -8.22
N ALA A 40 -5.46 19.95 -8.64
CA ALA A 40 -6.22 18.76 -9.05
C ALA A 40 -5.86 18.27 -10.48
N GLU A 41 -4.98 18.97 -11.19
CA GLU A 41 -4.49 18.57 -12.51
C GLU A 41 -2.98 18.26 -12.44
N GLY A 42 -2.66 16.97 -12.26
CA GLY A 42 -1.36 16.39 -12.58
C GLY A 42 -0.36 16.28 -11.42
N ASP A 43 -0.15 15.04 -10.97
CA ASP A 43 1.15 14.35 -10.80
C ASP A 43 1.04 13.33 -9.66
N SER A 44 0.69 12.09 -10.01
CA SER A 44 0.64 10.96 -9.09
C SER A 44 2.07 10.45 -8.83
N GLY A 45 2.79 11.18 -8.01
CA GLY A 45 3.96 10.70 -7.27
C GLY A 45 3.52 10.38 -5.84
N ASP A 46 2.92 9.21 -5.65
CA ASP A 46 2.48 8.77 -4.33
C ASP A 46 3.70 8.43 -3.45
N VAL A 47 3.88 9.21 -2.39
CA VAL A 47 4.71 8.84 -1.23
C VAL A 47 3.74 8.64 -0.08
N SER A 48 3.23 7.42 0.02
CA SER A 48 2.37 6.99 1.10
C SER A 48 3.16 6.88 2.41
N VAL A 49 2.98 7.87 3.30
CA VAL A 49 3.34 7.78 4.72
C VAL A 49 2.06 7.61 5.51
N SER A 50 1.72 6.36 5.85
CA SER A 50 0.58 6.05 6.71
C SER A 50 0.91 6.36 8.18
N GLY A 51 0.67 7.61 8.57
CA GLY A 51 0.51 8.01 9.97
C GLY A 51 -0.89 7.62 10.44
N THR A 52 -0.96 6.65 11.34
CA THR A 52 -2.15 6.23 12.09
C THR A 52 -2.79 7.45 12.74
N ASP A 53 -4.12 7.64 12.61
CA ASP A 53 -5.01 8.14 13.68
C ASP A 53 -6.48 8.15 13.22
N GLY A 54 -7.31 7.38 13.92
CA GLY A 54 -8.75 7.68 14.06
C GLY A 54 -9.71 6.76 13.32
N LEU A 55 -10.39 5.92 14.11
CA LEU A 55 -11.62 5.17 13.79
C LEU A 55 -12.43 5.77 12.64
N GLN A 56 -12.24 5.22 11.45
CA GLN A 56 -13.27 5.12 10.43
C GLN A 56 -13.33 3.63 10.09
N ASP A 57 -14.54 3.14 9.89
CA ASP A 57 -14.79 1.81 9.33
C ASP A 57 -14.20 1.79 7.91
N THR A 58 -12.89 1.54 7.81
CA THR A 58 -12.13 1.51 6.56
C THR A 58 -12.20 0.12 5.93
N GLY A 59 -13.41 -0.42 5.80
CA GLY A 59 -13.71 -1.60 4.97
C GLY A 59 -13.61 -1.31 3.47
N SER A 60 -12.94 -0.23 3.05
CA SER A 60 -12.52 -0.08 1.66
C SER A 60 -11.34 -1.02 1.46
N ARG A 61 -11.64 -2.33 1.40
CA ARG A 61 -10.74 -3.31 0.79
C ARG A 61 -10.31 -2.69 -0.53
N ASP A 62 -9.01 -2.59 -0.78
CA ASP A 62 -8.57 -2.26 -2.13
C ASP A 62 -9.29 -3.25 -3.07
N PRO A 63 -10.14 -2.78 -3.99
CA PRO A 63 -10.88 -3.66 -4.87
C PRO A 63 -9.93 -4.50 -5.74
N SER A 64 -8.62 -4.19 -5.79
CA SER A 64 -7.59 -5.01 -6.43
C SER A 64 -7.41 -6.37 -5.75
N GLY A 65 -7.58 -6.47 -4.43
CA GLY A 65 -7.22 -7.65 -3.65
C GLY A 65 -5.72 -7.78 -3.37
N VAL A 66 -4.90 -6.82 -3.81
CA VAL A 66 -3.44 -6.83 -3.73
C VAL A 66 -2.96 -5.63 -2.91
N GLU A 67 -2.07 -5.87 -1.95
CA GLU A 67 -1.42 -4.81 -1.18
C GLU A 67 -0.01 -4.50 -1.69
N ALA A 68 0.75 -5.52 -2.12
CA ALA A 68 2.09 -5.34 -2.65
C ALA A 68 2.56 -6.53 -3.50
N LEU A 69 3.50 -6.26 -4.41
CA LEU A 69 4.20 -7.26 -5.21
C LEU A 69 5.59 -7.52 -4.61
N ILE A 70 5.98 -8.79 -4.53
CA ILE A 70 7.24 -9.21 -3.94
C ILE A 70 8.02 -10.05 -4.96
N PRO A 71 9.18 -9.58 -5.43
CA PRO A 71 9.61 -8.19 -5.35
C PRO A 71 8.73 -7.29 -6.24
N PRO A 72 8.87 -5.95 -6.15
CA PRO A 72 8.16 -5.04 -7.03
C PRO A 72 8.46 -5.29 -8.52
N GLU A 73 7.55 -4.87 -9.39
CA GLU A 73 7.77 -4.92 -10.84
C GLU A 73 9.08 -4.23 -11.25
N GLY A 74 9.83 -4.88 -12.14
CA GLY A 74 11.07 -4.37 -12.72
C GLY A 74 12.26 -4.34 -11.75
N SER A 75 12.12 -4.95 -10.58
CA SER A 75 13.18 -5.03 -9.58
C SER A 75 14.27 -6.03 -9.95
N GLU A 76 15.45 -5.81 -9.36
CA GLU A 76 16.57 -6.75 -9.38
C GLU A 76 16.77 -7.29 -7.96
N ILE A 77 16.77 -8.62 -7.81
CA ILE A 77 16.87 -9.32 -6.54
C ILE A 77 18.02 -10.33 -6.53
N LEU A 78 18.37 -10.81 -5.34
CA LEU A 78 19.27 -11.95 -5.21
C LEU A 78 18.54 -13.26 -5.54
N GLY A 79 19.25 -14.23 -6.11
CA GLY A 79 18.68 -15.54 -6.44
C GLY A 79 18.13 -16.37 -5.27
N GLN A 80 18.35 -15.93 -4.02
CA GLN A 80 17.81 -16.51 -2.78
C GLN A 80 16.84 -15.57 -2.08
N GLU A 81 16.38 -14.51 -2.73
CA GLU A 81 15.38 -13.62 -2.14
C GLU A 81 13.97 -14.21 -2.29
N ALA A 82 13.10 -13.86 -1.36
CA ALA A 82 11.71 -14.28 -1.39
C ALA A 82 10.96 -13.59 -2.54
N ILE A 83 10.03 -14.32 -3.15
CA ILE A 83 9.11 -13.82 -4.17
C ILE A 83 7.68 -14.15 -3.76
N GLY A 84 6.69 -13.41 -4.21
CA GLY A 84 5.32 -13.59 -3.79
C GLY A 84 4.43 -12.37 -3.94
N ILE A 85 3.29 -12.41 -3.29
CA ILE A 85 2.30 -11.34 -3.34
C ILE A 85 1.72 -11.11 -1.95
N ASP A 86 1.53 -9.85 -1.60
CA ASP A 86 0.81 -9.41 -0.42
C ASP A 86 -0.63 -9.10 -0.81
N LEU A 87 -1.59 -9.70 -0.12
CA LEU A 87 -3.00 -9.68 -0.49
C LEU A 87 -3.84 -9.08 0.62
N VAL A 88 -4.86 -8.32 0.23
CA VAL A 88 -5.84 -7.77 1.17
C VAL A 88 -6.45 -8.92 2.00
N PRO A 89 -6.62 -8.78 3.32
CA PRO A 89 -7.17 -9.84 4.15
C PRO A 89 -8.50 -10.41 3.62
N GLY A 90 -8.56 -11.74 3.51
CA GLY A 90 -9.69 -12.48 2.94
C GLY A 90 -9.52 -12.88 1.47
N TRP A 91 -8.44 -12.44 0.83
CA TRP A 91 -8.02 -12.90 -0.50
C TRP A 91 -6.98 -14.02 -0.39
N THR A 92 -6.92 -14.86 -1.42
CA THR A 92 -5.93 -15.92 -1.55
C THR A 92 -5.61 -16.15 -3.02
N GLY A 93 -4.70 -17.06 -3.34
CA GLY A 93 -4.32 -17.32 -4.72
C GLY A 93 -3.30 -18.42 -4.92
N GLU A 94 -2.96 -18.63 -6.18
CA GLU A 94 -1.93 -19.54 -6.66
C GLU A 94 -0.85 -18.74 -7.39
N LEU A 95 0.41 -19.12 -7.20
CA LEU A 95 1.54 -18.50 -7.89
C LEU A 95 2.10 -19.42 -8.96
N THR A 96 2.42 -18.86 -10.12
CA THR A 96 3.13 -19.53 -11.21
C THR A 96 4.31 -18.70 -11.65
N LEU A 97 5.49 -19.29 -11.61
CA LEU A 97 6.73 -18.67 -12.04
C LEU A 97 7.01 -18.97 -13.51
N LEU A 98 7.25 -17.93 -14.29
CA LEU A 98 7.57 -17.98 -15.72
C LEU A 98 9.01 -17.49 -15.94
N PRO A 99 9.99 -18.38 -16.18
CA PRO A 99 11.32 -17.96 -16.59
C PRO A 99 11.30 -17.36 -18.01
N GLY A 100 12.14 -16.35 -18.27
CA GLY A 100 12.35 -15.80 -19.61
C GLY A 100 12.86 -16.84 -20.61
N ASN A 101 13.54 -17.88 -20.13
CA ASN A 101 13.98 -19.04 -20.88
C ASN A 101 13.70 -20.35 -20.11
N GLY A 102 12.54 -20.97 -20.33
CA GLY A 102 12.25 -22.26 -19.72
C GLY A 102 10.78 -22.63 -19.74
N SER A 103 10.41 -23.53 -18.82
CA SER A 103 9.04 -23.95 -18.61
C SER A 103 8.43 -23.26 -17.39
N ALA A 104 7.14 -22.98 -17.46
CA ALA A 104 6.38 -22.48 -16.33
C ALA A 104 6.40 -23.48 -15.16
N THR A 105 6.55 -22.97 -13.94
CA THR A 105 6.50 -23.74 -12.71
C THR A 105 5.40 -23.18 -11.82
N THR A 106 4.32 -23.93 -11.64
CA THR A 106 3.31 -23.60 -10.63
C THR A 106 3.85 -23.95 -9.25
N LEU A 107 3.86 -22.97 -8.36
CA LEU A 107 4.29 -23.12 -6.98
C LEU A 107 3.11 -23.67 -6.19
N THR A 108 3.25 -24.89 -5.67
CA THR A 108 2.17 -25.57 -4.94
C THR A 108 2.07 -25.05 -3.50
N ASP A 109 0.99 -25.40 -2.80
CA ASP A 109 0.80 -25.04 -1.39
C ASP A 109 1.93 -25.52 -0.46
N ASP A 110 2.68 -26.57 -0.85
CA ASP A 110 3.85 -27.06 -0.11
C ASP A 110 5.12 -26.22 -0.39
N ASP A 111 5.15 -25.52 -1.52
CA ASP A 111 6.25 -24.65 -1.92
C ASP A 111 6.14 -23.27 -1.25
N VAL A 112 4.92 -22.75 -1.15
CA VAL A 112 4.62 -21.41 -0.64
C VAL A 112 4.24 -21.41 0.85
N GLU A 113 4.53 -20.31 1.52
CA GLU A 113 4.03 -19.99 2.86
C GLU A 113 2.98 -18.89 2.75
N VAL A 114 1.83 -19.09 3.40
CA VAL A 114 0.85 -18.03 3.64
C VAL A 114 1.00 -17.55 5.07
N ASP A 115 1.54 -16.35 5.25
CA ASP A 115 1.86 -15.84 6.58
C ASP A 115 0.69 -15.09 7.24
N GLY A 116 0.92 -14.61 8.47
CA GLY A 116 -0.10 -13.88 9.25
C GLY A 116 -0.50 -12.52 8.69
N LEU A 117 0.17 -12.05 7.63
CA LEU A 117 -0.15 -10.83 6.89
C LEU A 117 -0.86 -11.14 5.57
N ASN A 118 -1.28 -12.39 5.35
CA ASN A 118 -1.96 -12.82 4.13
C ASN A 118 -1.06 -12.73 2.88
N ARG A 119 0.26 -12.84 3.08
CA ARG A 119 1.25 -12.88 2.00
C ARG A 119 1.48 -14.30 1.55
N ILE A 120 1.42 -14.53 0.24
CA ILE A 120 1.77 -15.82 -0.38
C ILE A 120 3.22 -15.71 -0.85
N ILE A 121 4.13 -16.36 -0.13
CA ILE A 121 5.57 -16.20 -0.30
C ILE A 121 6.22 -17.53 -0.69
N PHE A 122 7.04 -17.50 -1.72
CA PHE A 122 7.99 -18.55 -2.05
C PHE A 122 9.41 -18.10 -1.71
N GLN A 123 10.10 -18.91 -0.91
CA GLN A 123 11.49 -18.69 -0.56
C GLN A 123 12.35 -19.76 -1.26
N PRO A 124 13.15 -19.40 -2.29
CA PRO A 124 14.10 -20.31 -2.89
C PRO A 124 15.09 -20.83 -1.83
N GLY A 125 15.47 -22.10 -1.94
CA GLY A 125 16.43 -22.71 -1.03
C GLY A 125 16.63 -24.20 -1.24
N PRO A 126 17.57 -24.80 -0.49
CA PRO A 126 17.76 -26.24 -0.49
C PRO A 126 16.43 -26.95 -0.17
N ASP A 127 16.16 -28.05 -0.86
CA ASP A 127 14.96 -28.88 -0.67
C ASP A 127 13.62 -28.22 -1.10
N LYS A 128 13.66 -27.10 -1.81
CA LYS A 128 12.50 -26.48 -2.47
C LYS A 128 12.42 -26.85 -3.96
N SER A 129 11.26 -26.65 -4.58
CA SER A 129 11.07 -26.87 -6.02
C SER A 129 12.05 -26.06 -6.89
N ILE A 130 12.54 -24.93 -6.37
CA ILE A 130 13.58 -24.11 -6.99
C ILE A 130 14.63 -23.77 -5.92
N GLU A 131 15.86 -24.23 -6.13
CA GLU A 131 16.97 -23.98 -5.19
C GLU A 131 17.50 -22.54 -5.27
N ARG A 132 17.54 -21.98 -6.48
CA ARG A 132 18.04 -20.62 -6.75
C ARG A 132 17.42 -20.06 -8.02
N LEU A 133 17.02 -18.80 -7.98
CA LEU A 133 16.59 -18.02 -9.14
C LEU A 133 17.80 -17.42 -9.87
N SER A 134 17.81 -17.46 -11.20
CA SER A 134 18.85 -16.81 -12.01
C SER A 134 18.32 -16.38 -13.38
N GLY A 135 18.46 -15.10 -13.72
CA GLY A 135 17.94 -14.51 -14.94
C GLY A 135 16.60 -13.81 -14.75
N ASP A 136 15.88 -13.61 -15.85
CA ASP A 136 14.61 -12.89 -15.85
C ASP A 136 13.43 -13.83 -15.57
N TYR A 137 12.52 -13.41 -14.71
CA TYR A 137 11.30 -14.13 -14.39
C TYR A 137 10.10 -13.20 -14.40
N CYS A 138 8.93 -13.77 -14.70
CA CYS A 138 7.65 -13.15 -14.42
C CYS A 138 6.86 -14.05 -13.47
N LEU A 139 6.31 -13.48 -12.40
CA LEU A 139 5.40 -14.18 -11.51
C LEU A 139 3.97 -13.88 -11.94
N VAL A 140 3.15 -14.91 -12.00
CA VAL A 140 1.72 -14.82 -12.30
C VAL A 140 0.96 -15.30 -11.07
N ALA A 141 0.17 -14.41 -10.49
CA ALA A 141 -0.70 -14.72 -9.37
C ALA A 141 -2.14 -14.82 -9.86
N THR A 142 -2.77 -15.98 -9.69
CA THR A 142 -4.22 -16.12 -9.86
C THR A 142 -4.87 -15.99 -8.49
N ILE A 143 -5.58 -14.89 -8.23
CA ILE A 143 -6.09 -14.54 -6.90
C ILE A 143 -7.63 -14.50 -6.88
N TRP A 144 -8.22 -14.70 -5.71
CA TRP A 144 -9.67 -14.65 -5.50
C TRP A 144 -10.05 -14.36 -4.03
N ASP A 145 -11.26 -13.85 -3.83
CA ASP A 145 -11.85 -13.68 -2.49
C ASP A 145 -12.31 -15.05 -1.95
N GLN A 146 -11.90 -15.37 -0.71
CA GLN A 146 -12.18 -16.66 -0.09
C GLN A 146 -13.66 -16.86 0.28
N VAL A 147 -14.41 -15.77 0.46
CA VAL A 147 -15.83 -15.80 0.86
C VAL A 147 -16.73 -15.86 -0.37
N GLU A 148 -16.49 -15.00 -1.36
CA GLU A 148 -17.25 -14.99 -2.62
C GLU A 148 -16.87 -16.15 -3.55
N GLY A 149 -15.63 -16.63 -3.43
CA GLY A 149 -15.10 -17.79 -4.12
C GLY A 149 -14.49 -17.48 -5.49
N ARG A 150 -13.64 -18.42 -5.94
CA ARG A 150 -12.81 -18.30 -7.16
C ARG A 150 -13.62 -18.00 -8.42
N GLU A 151 -14.68 -18.75 -8.67
CA GLU A 151 -15.50 -18.61 -9.89
C GLU A 151 -16.05 -17.18 -10.12
N GLN A 152 -16.27 -16.42 -9.04
CA GLN A 152 -16.88 -15.09 -9.10
C GLN A 152 -15.85 -13.95 -9.08
N THR A 153 -14.72 -14.18 -8.42
CA THR A 153 -13.76 -13.11 -8.07
C THR A 153 -12.36 -13.34 -8.61
N GLN A 154 -12.13 -14.43 -9.35
CA GLN A 154 -10.82 -14.76 -9.89
C GLN A 154 -10.26 -13.61 -10.74
N ARG A 155 -9.00 -13.27 -10.46
CA ARG A 155 -8.19 -12.30 -11.19
C ARG A 155 -6.79 -12.82 -11.40
N VAL A 156 -6.10 -12.23 -12.38
CA VAL A 156 -4.73 -12.61 -12.72
C VAL A 156 -3.86 -11.36 -12.67
N GLU A 157 -2.89 -11.40 -11.77
CA GLU A 157 -1.85 -10.38 -11.64
C GLU A 157 -0.55 -10.95 -12.19
N ASN A 158 0.24 -10.11 -12.87
CA ASN A 158 1.50 -10.53 -13.45
C ASN A 158 2.52 -9.41 -13.38
N TRP A 159 3.74 -9.73 -12.98
CA TRP A 159 4.85 -8.79 -12.94
C TRP A 159 6.17 -9.51 -13.13
N CYS A 160 7.20 -8.78 -13.56
CA CYS A 160 8.50 -9.35 -13.88
C CYS A 160 9.61 -8.74 -13.03
N PHE A 161 10.67 -9.49 -12.81
CA PHE A 161 11.87 -9.11 -12.08
C PHE A 161 13.09 -9.89 -12.61
N SER A 162 14.29 -9.44 -12.26
CA SER A 162 15.55 -10.10 -12.60
C SER A 162 16.23 -10.61 -11.34
N ALA A 163 16.81 -11.81 -11.39
CA ALA A 163 17.51 -12.44 -10.27
C ALA A 163 18.98 -12.73 -10.61
N THR A 164 19.89 -12.40 -9.68
CA THR A 164 21.35 -12.63 -9.83
C THR A 164 21.96 -13.45 -8.70
#